data_AF-A0A932PX05-F1
#
_entry.id   AF-A0A932PX05-F1
#
_cell.length_a   1.000
_cell.length_b   1.000
_cell.length_c   1.000
_cell.angle_alpha   90.00
_cell.angle_beta   90.00
_cell.angle_gamma   90.00
#
_symmetry.space_group_name_H-M   'P 1'
#
loop_
_entity.id
_entity.type
_entity.pdbx_description
1 polymer ?
#
loop_
_entity_poly.entity_id
_entity_poly.type
_entity_poly.pdbx_seq_one_letter_code
_entity_poly.pdbx_strand_id
1 'polypeptide(L)'
;MSQVAFDRYVLELPPREGAWSALTDQACAKETAAWLWELGPTPLIAVVGHADPAPGWLERWEARRVVWLPDGSPLADAVVIADQQELARFLAAGDPHGHTVLLWPRRGLARTFEALEGVSTDLTATLEAQARVGADGGRVEVVQLPV
;
A
#
# COMPACT_ATOMS: atom_id res chain seq x y z
N MET A 1 18.36 -6.17 21.58
CA MET A 1 17.26 -7.14 21.34
C MET A 1 16.65 -6.70 20.02
N SER A 2 16.71 -7.54 18.98
CA SER A 2 16.23 -7.20 17.63
C SER A 2 14.70 -7.17 17.65
N GLN A 3 14.12 -6.02 17.34
CA GLN A 3 12.70 -5.91 17.09
C GLN A 3 12.48 -6.57 15.72
N VAL A 4 11.86 -7.74 15.70
CA VAL A 4 11.72 -8.51 14.46
C VAL A 4 10.63 -7.85 13.63
N ALA A 5 11.03 -7.17 12.56
CA ALA A 5 10.12 -6.61 11.57
C ALA A 5 9.10 -7.67 11.11
N PHE A 6 7.81 -7.32 11.17
CA PHE A 6 6.71 -8.19 10.74
C PHE A 6 6.57 -8.16 9.22
N ASP A 7 6.88 -7.01 8.61
CA ASP A 7 6.79 -6.74 7.19
C ASP A 7 8.09 -6.08 6.69
N ARG A 8 8.51 -6.39 5.46
CA ARG A 8 9.84 -5.98 4.98
C ARG A 8 9.85 -4.54 4.52
N TYR A 9 8.91 -4.24 3.63
CA TYR A 9 8.90 -3.04 2.85
C TYR A 9 7.47 -2.56 2.67
N VAL A 10 7.29 -1.25 2.74
CA VAL A 10 6.11 -0.56 2.26
C VAL A 10 6.46 0.24 1.01
N LEU A 11 5.51 0.34 0.07
CA LEU A 11 5.62 1.24 -1.07
C LEU A 11 4.42 2.19 -1.11
N GLU A 12 4.68 3.48 -0.93
CA GLU A 12 3.66 4.52 -1.01
C GLU A 12 3.50 4.98 -2.46
N LEU A 13 2.25 4.99 -2.92
CA LEU A 13 1.88 5.50 -4.23
C LEU A 13 1.78 7.04 -4.20
N PRO A 14 2.27 7.74 -5.24
CA PRO A 14 2.33 9.18 -5.25
C PRO A 14 0.96 9.83 -5.09
N PRO A 15 0.90 10.98 -4.41
CA PRO A 15 -0.33 11.74 -4.29
C PRO A 15 -0.80 12.23 -5.68
N ARG A 16 -2.11 12.45 -5.80
CA ARG A 16 -2.78 12.95 -7.02
C ARG A 16 -2.20 14.26 -7.57
N GLU A 17 -1.55 15.06 -6.74
CA GLU A 17 -1.11 16.41 -7.10
C GLU A 17 0.06 16.38 -8.10
N GLY A 18 -0.25 16.11 -9.37
CA GLY A 18 0.73 16.02 -10.45
C GLY A 18 0.15 15.42 -11.73
N ALA A 19 0.92 15.47 -12.82
CA ALA A 19 0.56 14.94 -14.13
C ALA A 19 0.60 13.40 -14.21
N TRP A 20 0.55 12.70 -13.08
CA TRP A 20 0.67 11.23 -13.03
C TRP A 20 -0.67 10.57 -13.37
N SER A 21 -1.02 10.63 -14.66
CA SER A 21 -2.15 9.92 -15.28
C SER A 21 -1.78 8.47 -15.64
N ALA A 22 -0.56 8.03 -15.37
CA ALA A 22 -0.03 6.79 -15.94
C ALA A 22 -0.78 5.54 -15.45
N LEU A 23 -1.19 5.48 -14.17
CA LEU A 23 -1.97 4.36 -13.65
C LEU A 23 -3.43 4.33 -14.12
N THR A 24 -3.92 5.41 -14.74
CA THR A 24 -5.24 5.39 -15.42
C THR A 24 -5.19 4.67 -16.77
N ASP A 25 -3.99 4.49 -17.34
CA ASP A 25 -3.79 3.63 -18.50
C ASP A 25 -3.65 2.17 -18.07
N GLN A 26 -4.46 1.31 -18.68
CA GLN A 26 -4.51 -0.10 -18.35
C GLN A 26 -3.19 -0.84 -18.70
N ALA A 27 -2.47 -0.40 -19.74
CA ALA A 27 -1.19 -1.01 -20.10
C ALA A 27 -0.12 -0.68 -19.05
N CYS A 28 -0.01 0.59 -18.68
CA CYS A 28 0.91 1.02 -17.61
C CYS A 28 0.57 0.41 -16.25
N ALA A 29 -0.72 0.29 -15.88
CA ALA A 29 -1.14 -0.37 -14.65
C ALA A 29 -0.73 -1.86 -14.62
N LYS A 30 -0.81 -2.58 -15.75
CA LYS A 30 -0.37 -3.97 -15.86
C LYS A 30 1.14 -4.12 -15.74
N GLU A 31 1.90 -3.25 -16.38
CA GLU A 31 3.36 -3.26 -16.30
C GLU A 31 3.83 -2.94 -14.88
N THR A 32 3.23 -1.91 -14.26
CA THR A 32 3.52 -1.53 -12.88
C THR A 32 3.16 -2.65 -11.91
N ALA A 33 2.00 -3.30 -12.09
CA ALA A 33 1.62 -4.45 -11.30
C ALA A 33 2.62 -5.60 -11.44
N ALA A 34 3.08 -5.90 -12.66
CA ALA A 34 4.08 -6.95 -12.87
C ALA A 34 5.37 -6.67 -12.08
N TRP A 35 5.87 -5.44 -12.15
CA TRP A 35 7.08 -5.05 -11.42
C TRP A 35 6.89 -5.11 -9.90
N LEU A 36 5.79 -4.57 -9.38
CA LEU A 36 5.48 -4.58 -7.95
C LEU A 36 5.27 -6.01 -7.41
N TRP A 37 4.63 -6.88 -8.19
CA TRP A 37 4.33 -8.25 -7.76
C TRP A 37 5.60 -9.06 -7.46
N GLU A 38 6.70 -8.77 -8.16
CA GLU A 38 7.99 -9.45 -7.97
C GLU A 38 8.76 -8.99 -6.71
N LEU A 39 8.31 -7.94 -6.00
CA LEU A 39 9.07 -7.35 -4.89
C LEU A 39 9.03 -8.16 -3.59
N GLY A 40 8.05 -9.04 -3.41
CA GLY A 40 7.88 -9.70 -2.11
C GLY A 40 6.89 -10.86 -2.09
N PRO A 41 6.63 -11.41 -0.90
CA PRO A 41 5.67 -12.50 -0.72
C PRO A 41 4.25 -12.11 -1.13
N THR A 42 3.52 -13.10 -1.64
CA THR A 42 2.12 -12.98 -2.04
C THR A 42 1.23 -13.79 -1.08
N PRO A 43 -0.03 -13.39 -0.88
CA PRO A 43 -0.69 -12.18 -1.39
C PRO A 43 -0.19 -10.89 -0.71
N LEU A 44 -0.32 -9.75 -1.39
CA LEU A 44 0.04 -8.44 -0.84
C LEU A 44 -1.19 -7.73 -0.24
N ILE A 45 -0.96 -6.71 0.58
CA ILE A 45 -2.04 -5.87 1.15
C ILE A 45 -1.88 -4.45 0.62
N ALA A 46 -2.96 -3.85 0.12
CA ALA A 46 -3.05 -2.44 -0.19
C ALA A 46 -3.83 -1.72 0.91
N VAL A 47 -3.23 -0.75 1.58
CA VAL A 47 -3.90 0.11 2.56
C VAL A 47 -4.15 1.45 1.93
N VAL A 48 -5.40 1.90 1.93
CA VAL A 48 -5.84 3.12 1.28
C VAL A 48 -6.25 4.11 2.36
N GLY A 49 -5.50 5.20 2.53
CA GLY A 49 -5.93 6.33 3.35
C GLY A 49 -7.00 7.15 2.64
N HIS A 50 -8.06 7.55 3.34
CA HIS A 50 -9.13 8.35 2.75
C HIS A 50 -9.87 9.23 3.78
N ALA A 51 -10.68 10.15 3.27
CA ALA A 51 -11.66 10.91 4.05
C ALA A 51 -12.99 10.13 4.17
N ASP A 52 -13.93 10.64 4.96
CA ASP A 52 -15.31 10.13 4.98
C ASP A 52 -16.16 10.92 3.96
N PRO A 53 -16.87 10.28 3.02
CA PRO A 53 -17.00 8.83 2.79
C PRO A 53 -15.80 8.20 2.04
N ALA A 54 -15.63 6.90 2.21
CA ALA A 54 -14.64 6.12 1.46
C ALA A 54 -14.85 6.26 -0.06
N PRO A 55 -13.78 6.15 -0.88
CA PRO A 55 -13.90 6.25 -2.33
C PRO A 55 -14.79 5.15 -2.89
N GLY A 56 -15.79 5.50 -3.73
CA GLY A 56 -16.76 4.53 -4.26
C GLY A 56 -16.15 3.41 -5.12
N TRP A 57 -14.92 3.57 -5.62
CA TRP A 57 -14.22 2.47 -6.30
C TRP A 57 -13.80 1.35 -5.34
N LEU A 58 -13.63 1.66 -4.05
CA LEU A 58 -13.23 0.72 -3.00
C LEU A 58 -14.37 -0.25 -2.65
N GLU A 59 -15.62 0.12 -2.91
CA GLU A 59 -16.80 -0.75 -2.71
C GLU A 59 -16.75 -2.06 -3.51
N ARG A 60 -15.92 -2.11 -4.56
CA ARG A 60 -15.72 -3.33 -5.37
C ARG A 60 -14.76 -4.33 -4.73
N TRP A 61 -14.21 -4.00 -3.58
CA TRP A 61 -13.20 -4.79 -2.87
C TRP A 61 -13.73 -5.19 -1.50
N GLU A 62 -13.31 -6.36 -1.02
CA GLU A 62 -13.51 -6.78 0.37
C GLU A 62 -12.55 -6.00 1.29
N ALA A 63 -12.85 -4.72 1.48
CA ALA A 63 -12.02 -3.82 2.27
C ALA A 63 -12.29 -3.97 3.77
N ARG A 64 -11.23 -3.95 4.57
CA ARG A 64 -11.27 -4.02 6.03
C ARG A 64 -10.71 -2.75 6.66
N ARG A 65 -11.46 -2.14 7.58
CA ARG A 65 -11.04 -0.95 8.33
C ARG A 65 -9.79 -1.24 9.16
N VAL A 66 -8.79 -0.35 9.05
CA VAL A 66 -7.52 -0.41 9.78
C VAL A 66 -7.15 0.96 10.36
N VAL A 67 -6.12 1.01 11.21
CA VAL A 67 -5.72 2.20 11.99
C VAL A 67 -4.39 2.80 11.50
N TRP A 68 -3.83 2.28 10.39
CA TRP A 68 -2.53 2.71 9.89
C TRP A 68 -2.60 3.76 8.78
N LEU A 69 -1.81 4.83 8.96
CA LEU A 69 -1.87 6.07 8.20
C LEU A 69 -0.47 6.68 8.10
N PRO A 70 0.22 6.58 6.95
CA PRO A 70 1.56 7.18 6.80
C PRO A 70 1.54 8.71 6.82
N ASP A 71 0.45 9.31 6.30
CA ASP A 71 0.33 10.77 6.11
C ASP A 71 -0.71 11.41 7.05
N GLY A 72 -1.23 10.66 8.03
CA GLY A 72 -2.21 11.18 8.99
C GLY A 72 -3.62 11.41 8.42
N SER A 73 -3.99 10.75 7.30
CA SER A 73 -5.39 10.67 6.86
C SER A 73 -6.29 10.19 8.01
N PRO A 74 -7.56 10.59 8.13
CA PRO A 74 -8.36 10.24 9.31
C PRO A 74 -8.82 8.77 9.33
N LEU A 75 -8.92 8.12 8.17
CA LEU A 75 -9.44 6.76 7.99
C LEU A 75 -8.57 5.98 7.00
N ALA A 76 -8.49 4.66 7.19
CA ALA A 76 -7.81 3.76 6.26
C ALA A 76 -8.53 2.43 6.13
N ASP A 77 -8.59 1.91 4.90
CA ASP A 77 -9.17 0.61 4.59
C ASP A 77 -8.11 -0.25 3.86
N ALA A 78 -7.98 -1.50 4.28
CA ALA A 78 -7.02 -2.46 3.77
C ALA A 78 -7.69 -3.51 2.87
N VAL A 79 -7.07 -3.81 1.74
CA VAL A 79 -7.52 -4.77 0.73
C VAL A 79 -6.44 -5.82 0.53
N VAL A 80 -6.81 -7.11 0.59
CA VAL A 80 -5.91 -8.20 0.18
C VAL A 80 -5.94 -8.32 -1.33
N ILE A 81 -4.78 -8.34 -1.95
CA ILE A 81 -4.61 -8.51 -3.39
C ILE A 81 -4.01 -9.90 -3.63
N ALA A 82 -4.84 -10.80 -4.16
CA ALA A 82 -4.54 -12.23 -4.23
C ALA A 82 -3.55 -12.58 -5.34
N ASP A 83 -3.61 -11.85 -6.46
CA ASP A 83 -2.76 -12.09 -7.61
C ASP A 83 -2.36 -10.79 -8.36
N GLN A 84 -1.43 -10.94 -9.32
CA GLN A 84 -0.94 -9.84 -10.14
C GLN A 84 -2.06 -9.18 -10.98
N GLN A 85 -3.07 -9.94 -11.41
CA GLN A 85 -4.17 -9.40 -12.21
C GLN A 85 -5.08 -8.53 -11.35
N GLU A 86 -5.36 -8.94 -10.12
CA GLU A 86 -6.03 -8.10 -9.13
C GLU A 86 -5.23 -6.85 -8.82
N LEU A 87 -3.90 -6.94 -8.67
CA LEU A 87 -3.06 -5.76 -8.49
C LEU A 87 -3.21 -4.77 -9.66
N ALA A 88 -3.18 -5.26 -10.90
CA ALA A 88 -3.36 -4.40 -12.07
C ALA A 88 -4.75 -3.75 -12.09
N ARG A 89 -5.80 -4.49 -11.70
CA ARG A 89 -7.16 -3.96 -11.60
C ARG A 89 -7.29 -2.94 -10.48
N PHE A 90 -6.65 -3.18 -9.35
CA PHE A 90 -6.59 -2.26 -8.22
C PHE A 90 -5.92 -0.96 -8.62
N LEU A 91 -4.73 -1.04 -9.21
CA LEU A 91 -3.98 0.13 -9.70
C LEU A 91 -4.78 0.94 -10.73
N ALA A 92 -5.47 0.27 -11.66
CA ALA A 92 -6.30 0.94 -12.67
C ALA A 92 -7.63 1.51 -12.14
N ALA A 93 -8.13 1.01 -11.00
CA ALA A 93 -9.42 1.43 -10.43
C ALA A 93 -9.31 2.71 -9.60
N GLY A 94 -8.18 2.93 -8.92
CA GLY A 94 -7.97 4.11 -8.09
C GLY A 94 -7.51 5.30 -8.91
N ASP A 95 -8.46 6.17 -9.23
CA ASP A 95 -8.19 7.54 -9.66
C ASP A 95 -8.32 8.49 -8.45
N PRO A 96 -7.21 9.02 -7.91
CA PRO A 96 -5.91 8.39 -7.70
C PRO A 96 -5.81 7.79 -6.30
N HIS A 97 -4.88 6.84 -6.18
CA HIS A 97 -4.42 6.18 -4.96
C HIS A 97 -3.69 7.12 -3.98
N GLY A 98 -4.21 8.32 -3.74
CA GLY A 98 -3.68 9.23 -2.73
C GLY A 98 -3.66 8.50 -1.38
N HIS A 99 -2.51 8.48 -0.73
CA HIS A 99 -2.30 7.78 0.55
C HIS A 99 -2.48 6.26 0.48
N THR A 100 -2.29 5.64 -0.69
CA THR A 100 -2.24 4.19 -0.80
C THR A 100 -0.84 3.67 -0.54
N VAL A 101 -0.75 2.60 0.26
CA VAL A 101 0.49 1.89 0.53
C VAL A 101 0.36 0.41 0.29
N LEU A 102 1.34 -0.16 -0.39
CA LEU A 102 1.45 -1.60 -0.62
C LEU A 102 2.37 -2.21 0.43
N LEU A 103 1.90 -3.29 1.05
CA LEU A 103 2.57 -4.09 2.07
C LEU A 103 2.78 -5.51 1.53
N TRP A 104 3.96 -6.08 1.78
CA TRP A 104 4.26 -7.49 1.46
C TRP A 104 4.39 -8.32 2.76
N PRO A 105 3.34 -9.07 3.14
CA PRO A 105 3.22 -9.77 4.41
C PRO A 105 4.28 -10.88 4.58
N ARG A 106 5.32 -10.66 5.39
CA ARG A 106 6.37 -11.69 5.60
C ARG A 106 5.96 -12.76 6.60
N ARG A 107 5.15 -12.40 7.60
CA ARG A 107 4.67 -13.30 8.66
C ARG A 107 3.24 -13.81 8.43
N GLY A 108 2.71 -13.56 7.23
CA GLY A 108 1.36 -13.92 6.82
C GLY A 108 0.30 -12.89 7.19
N LEU A 109 -0.82 -12.93 6.47
CA LEU A 109 -1.90 -11.94 6.54
C LEU A 109 -2.42 -11.70 7.97
N ALA A 110 -2.63 -12.76 8.75
CA ALA A 110 -3.19 -12.64 10.10
C ALA A 110 -2.37 -11.74 11.00
N ARG A 111 -1.03 -11.89 10.98
CA ARG A 111 -0.11 -11.07 11.78
C ARG A 111 -0.04 -9.63 11.32
N THR A 112 -0.05 -9.41 10.01
CA THR A 112 -0.08 -8.05 9.45
C THR A 112 -1.39 -7.34 9.80
N PHE A 113 -2.54 -8.01 9.72
CA PHE A 113 -3.83 -7.42 10.13
C PHE A 113 -3.92 -7.17 11.64
N GLU A 114 -3.42 -8.06 12.49
CA GLU A 114 -3.28 -7.81 13.93
C GLU A 114 -2.51 -6.50 14.20
N ALA A 115 -1.45 -6.23 13.42
CA ALA A 115 -0.67 -5.01 13.54
C ALA A 115 -1.41 -3.78 13.01
N LEU A 116 -2.09 -3.89 11.86
CA LEU A 116 -2.86 -2.81 11.23
C LEU A 116 -4.11 -2.39 12.03
N GLU A 117 -4.69 -3.30 12.83
CA GLU A 117 -5.85 -3.04 13.69
C GLU A 117 -5.46 -2.57 15.10
N GLY A 118 -4.19 -2.76 15.48
CA GLY A 118 -3.69 -2.39 16.79
C GLY A 118 -3.59 -0.87 16.97
N VAL A 119 -4.33 -0.33 17.94
CA VAL A 119 -4.39 1.12 18.28
C VAL A 119 -3.05 1.70 18.78
N SER A 120 -2.02 0.88 18.97
CA SER A 120 -0.76 1.26 19.64
C SER A 120 0.50 0.70 18.97
N THR A 121 0.39 -0.07 17.89
CA THR A 121 1.58 -0.61 17.23
C THR A 121 2.07 0.47 16.27
N ASP A 122 3.22 1.07 16.58
CA ASP A 122 3.99 1.81 15.59
C ASP A 122 4.35 0.82 14.47
N LEU A 123 3.52 0.76 13.42
CA LEU A 123 3.71 -0.16 12.30
C LEU A 123 5.06 0.10 11.64
N THR A 124 5.56 1.33 11.64
CA THR A 124 6.91 1.67 11.16
C THR A 124 8.01 0.96 11.95
N ALA A 125 7.81 0.69 13.25
CA ALA A 125 8.70 -0.16 14.05
C ALA A 125 8.63 -1.65 13.69
N THR A 126 7.72 -2.02 12.79
CA THR A 126 7.57 -3.38 12.24
C THR A 126 8.08 -3.50 10.81
N LEU A 127 8.63 -2.42 10.23
CA LEU A 127 9.10 -2.34 8.84
C LEU A 127 10.64 -2.26 8.76
N GLU A 128 11.25 -2.86 7.74
CA GLU A 128 12.70 -2.71 7.49
C GLU A 128 13.01 -1.48 6.62
N ALA A 129 12.14 -1.13 5.66
CA ALA A 129 12.24 0.13 4.92
C ALA A 129 10.91 0.59 4.34
N GLN A 130 10.88 1.85 3.92
CA GLN A 130 9.76 2.51 3.28
C GLN A 130 10.22 3.10 1.95
N ALA A 131 9.55 2.72 0.87
CA ALA A 131 9.74 3.28 -0.45
C ALA A 131 8.61 4.28 -0.75
N ARG A 132 8.97 5.43 -1.31
CA ARG A 132 8.04 6.46 -1.78
C ARG A 132 8.31 6.72 -3.24
N VAL A 133 7.30 6.57 -4.08
CA VAL A 133 7.44 6.97 -5.48
C VAL A 133 7.12 8.47 -5.59
N GLY A 134 7.96 9.21 -6.30
CA GLY A 134 7.80 10.65 -6.51
C GLY A 134 6.60 10.97 -7.40
N ALA A 135 6.09 12.20 -7.31
CA ALA A 135 4.88 12.67 -8.02
C ALA A 135 4.94 12.57 -9.56
N ASP A 136 6.13 12.41 -10.14
CA ASP A 136 6.33 12.20 -11.59
C ASP A 136 6.44 10.70 -11.98
N GLY A 137 6.39 9.79 -11.00
CA GLY A 137 6.61 8.35 -11.20
C GLY A 137 8.04 7.98 -11.58
N GLY A 138 8.95 8.95 -11.72
CA GLY A 138 10.30 8.77 -12.25
C GLY A 138 11.37 8.55 -11.19
N ARG A 139 11.01 8.69 -9.91
CA ARG A 139 11.92 8.53 -8.76
C ARG A 139 11.30 7.66 -7.70
N VAL A 140 12.11 6.80 -7.10
CA VAL A 140 11.76 6.02 -5.91
C VAL A 140 12.75 6.37 -4.81
N GLU A 141 12.25 7.00 -3.75
CA GLU A 141 13.01 7.29 -2.55
C GLU A 141 12.85 6.14 -1.57
N VAL A 142 13.95 5.58 -1.08
CA VAL A 142 13.92 4.48 -0.11
C VAL A 142 14.54 4.95 1.20
N VAL A 143 13.75 4.91 2.27
CA VAL A 143 14.17 5.22 3.63
C VAL A 143 14.27 3.92 4.40
N GLN A 144 15.49 3.56 4.82
CA GLN A 144 15.69 2.46 5.76
C GLN A 144 15.21 2.90 7.15
N LEU A 145 14.41 2.05 7.78
CA LEU A 145 13.88 2.33 9.11
C LEU A 145 14.77 1.65 10.17
N PRO A 146 15.01 2.29 11.32
CA PRO A 146 15.83 1.70 12.38
C PRO A 146 15.10 0.47 12.96
N VAL A 147 15.72 -0.70 12.82
CA VAL A 147 15.27 -1.99 13.38
C VAL A 147 15.88 -2.28 14.75
#